data_AF-A0A365GV49-F1
#
_entry.id   AF-A0A365GV49-F1
#
_cell.length_a   1.000
_cell.length_b   1.000
_cell.length_c   1.000
_cell.angle_alpha   90.00
_cell.angle_beta   90.00
_cell.angle_gamma   90.00
#
_symmetry.space_group_name_H-M   'P 1'
#
loop_
_entity.id
_entity.type
_entity.pdbx_description
1 polymer ?
#
loop_
_entity_poly.entity_id
_entity_poly.type
_entity_poly.pdbx_seq_one_letter_code
_entity_poly.pdbx_strand_id
1 'polypeptide(L)'
;MTRFEGITRERKKSDAIVLANLGLAYIRQRKLDEAVGSLHEAIDVLEATRGGGGLNLAFAAGRELRPWQRERTVQEINDRLLGLMSAA
;
A
#
# COMPACT_ATOMS: atom_id res chain seq x y z
N MET A 1 -23.23 1.52 -18.09
CA MET A 1 -22.15 1.70 -17.09
C MET A 1 -22.47 0.74 -15.94
N THR A 2 -21.71 -0.34 -15.83
CA THR A 2 -22.26 -1.69 -15.55
C THR A 2 -21.97 -2.13 -14.11
N ARG A 3 -22.99 -2.62 -13.40
CA ARG A 3 -22.98 -3.02 -11.97
C ARG A 3 -21.81 -3.94 -11.55
N PHE A 4 -21.25 -4.72 -12.47
CA PHE A 4 -20.11 -5.61 -12.24
C PHE A 4 -18.76 -4.89 -12.05
N GLU A 5 -18.61 -3.71 -12.64
CA GLU A 5 -17.41 -2.88 -12.52
C GLU A 5 -17.31 -2.30 -11.10
N GLY A 6 -18.46 -1.96 -10.49
CA GLY A 6 -18.55 -1.52 -9.10
C GLY A 6 -18.12 -2.59 -8.09
N ILE A 7 -18.58 -3.83 -8.25
CA ILE A 7 -18.22 -4.95 -7.35
C ILE A 7 -16.73 -5.25 -7.41
N THR A 8 -16.15 -5.26 -8.62
CA THR A 8 -14.71 -5.47 -8.81
C THR A 8 -13.89 -4.34 -8.19
N ARG A 9 -14.35 -3.09 -8.29
CA ARG A 9 -13.69 -1.93 -7.69
C ARG A 9 -13.74 -1.95 -6.17
N GLU A 10 -14.87 -2.33 -5.56
CA GLU A 10 -14.99 -2.47 -4.11
C GLU A 10 -14.13 -3.62 -3.54
N ARG A 11 -14.02 -4.75 -4.26
CA ARG A 11 -13.06 -5.81 -3.89
C ARG A 11 -11.62 -5.30 -3.91
N LYS A 12 -11.19 -4.66 -5.00
CA LYS A 12 -9.83 -4.09 -5.08
C LYS A 12 -9.55 -3.09 -3.96
N LYS A 13 -10.52 -2.24 -3.58
CA LYS A 13 -10.34 -1.36 -2.41
C LYS A 13 -10.13 -2.13 -1.11
N SER A 14 -10.90 -3.21 -0.89
CA SER A 14 -10.76 -4.07 0.28
C SER A 14 -9.41 -4.78 0.29
N ASP A 15 -8.93 -5.24 -0.87
CA ASP A 15 -7.63 -5.89 -1.02
C ASP A 15 -6.48 -4.96 -0.61
N ALA A 16 -6.49 -3.70 -1.05
CA ALA A 16 -5.48 -2.70 -0.65
C ALA A 16 -5.45 -2.47 0.87
N ILE A 17 -6.61 -2.46 1.53
CA ILE A 17 -6.72 -2.32 2.99
C ILE A 17 -6.13 -3.54 3.70
N VAL A 18 -6.44 -4.74 3.22
CA VAL A 18 -5.93 -5.99 3.80
C VAL A 18 -4.41 -6.08 3.66
N LEU A 19 -3.89 -5.80 2.46
CA LEU A 19 -2.45 -5.84 2.18
C LEU A 19 -1.67 -4.80 3.00
N ALA A 20 -2.20 -3.58 3.13
CA ALA A 20 -1.57 -2.55 3.97
C ALA A 20 -1.55 -2.94 5.46
N ASN A 21 -2.62 -3.56 5.98
CA ASN A 21 -2.66 -4.07 7.35
C ASN A 21 -1.70 -5.25 7.56
N LEU A 22 -1.57 -6.13 6.57
CA LEU A 22 -0.60 -7.22 6.59
C LEU A 22 0.83 -6.66 6.63
N GLY A 23 1.13 -5.66 5.81
CA GLY A 23 2.39 -4.93 5.85
C GLY A 23 2.69 -4.33 7.23
N LEU A 24 1.72 -3.64 7.84
CA LEU A 24 1.83 -3.13 9.22
C LEU A 24 2.12 -4.23 10.25
N ALA A 25 1.45 -5.37 10.14
CA ALA A 25 1.67 -6.51 11.03
C ALA A 25 3.10 -7.07 10.87
N TYR A 26 3.63 -7.13 9.66
CA TYR A 26 5.01 -7.54 9.41
C TYR A 26 6.04 -6.53 9.92
N ILE A 27 5.81 -5.23 9.73
CA ILE A 27 6.69 -4.16 10.27
C ILE A 27 6.83 -4.31 11.79
N ARG A 28 5.72 -4.50 12.49
CA ARG A 28 5.69 -4.69 13.96
C ARG A 28 6.38 -5.96 14.41
N GLN A 29 6.37 -6.99 13.57
CA GLN A 29 7.11 -8.24 13.78
C GLN A 29 8.59 -8.16 13.35
N ARG A 30 9.08 -6.99 12.88
CA ARG A 30 10.44 -6.81 12.33
C ARG A 30 10.73 -7.68 11.09
N LYS A 31 9.68 -8.13 10.40
CA LYS A 31 9.74 -8.94 9.18
C LYS A 31 9.75 -8.02 7.96
N LEU A 32 10.92 -7.44 7.68
CA LEU A 32 11.03 -6.36 6.70
C LEU A 32 10.71 -6.80 5.28
N ASP A 33 11.21 -7.96 4.84
CA ASP A 33 11.02 -8.44 3.47
C ASP A 33 9.54 -8.73 3.19
N GLU A 34 8.84 -9.36 4.14
CA GLU A 34 7.40 -9.63 4.02
C GLU A 34 6.56 -8.35 4.10
N ALA A 35 6.99 -7.36 4.88
CA ALA A 35 6.37 -6.05 4.93
C ALA A 35 6.49 -5.33 3.58
N VAL A 36 7.70 -5.31 3.00
CA VAL A 36 7.96 -4.71 1.69
C VAL A 36 7.11 -5.37 0.61
N GLY A 37 7.08 -6.71 0.56
CA GLY A 37 6.26 -7.44 -0.40
C GLY A 37 4.77 -7.08 -0.30
N SER A 38 4.22 -7.10 0.91
CA SER A 38 2.81 -6.75 1.15
C SER A 38 2.48 -5.31 0.75
N LEU A 39 3.42 -4.37 0.96
CA LEU A 39 3.22 -2.97 0.62
C LEU A 39 3.35 -2.69 -0.88
N HIS A 40 4.21 -3.41 -1.60
CA HIS A 40 4.23 -3.35 -3.07
C HIS A 40 2.88 -3.78 -3.66
N GLU A 41 2.33 -4.91 -3.21
CA GLU A 41 1.02 -5.37 -3.67
C GLU A 41 -0.09 -4.37 -3.32
N ALA A 42 -0.06 -3.77 -2.12
CA ALA A 42 -1.03 -2.74 -1.74
C ALA A 42 -0.96 -1.52 -2.67
N ILE A 43 0.24 -1.06 -3.02
CA ILE A 43 0.46 0.08 -3.90
C ILE A 43 -0.02 -0.24 -5.32
N ASP A 44 0.25 -1.44 -5.85
CA ASP A 44 -0.22 -1.86 -7.18
C ASP A 44 -1.76 -1.78 -7.28
N VAL A 45 -2.45 -2.20 -6.23
CA VAL A 45 -3.92 -2.13 -6.16
C VAL A 45 -4.41 -0.67 -6.05
N LEU A 46 -3.70 0.18 -5.31
CA LEU A 46 -4.03 1.61 -5.18
C LEU A 46 -3.85 2.36 -6.50
N GLU A 47 -2.78 2.08 -7.25
CA GLU A 47 -2.54 2.60 -8.60
C GLU A 47 -3.69 2.18 -9.54
N ALA A 48 -4.06 0.90 -9.52
CA ALA A 48 -5.13 0.36 -10.36
C ALA A 48 -6.53 0.90 -10.02
N THR A 49 -6.74 1.41 -8.81
CA THR A 49 -8.05 1.90 -8.34
C THR A 49 -8.16 3.43 -8.27
N ARG A 50 -7.07 4.14 -8.56
CA ARG A 50 -6.89 5.60 -8.39
C ARG A 50 -7.17 6.04 -6.95
N GLY A 51 -6.47 5.45 -5.99
CA GLY A 51 -6.34 6.05 -4.66
C GLY A 51 -7.62 6.09 -3.81
N GLY A 52 -8.26 4.93 -3.60
CA GLY A 52 -9.38 4.80 -2.65
C GLY A 52 -8.95 4.78 -1.17
N GLY A 53 -9.87 4.41 -0.28
CA GLY A 53 -9.69 4.44 1.18
C GLY A 53 -8.49 3.68 1.78
N GLY A 54 -7.78 2.86 0.98
CA GLY A 54 -6.53 2.21 1.38
C GLY A 54 -5.30 3.13 1.40
N LEU A 55 -5.37 4.34 0.81
CA LEU A 55 -4.23 5.28 0.79
C LEU A 55 -3.73 5.62 2.20
N ASN A 56 -4.64 5.97 3.11
CA ASN A 56 -4.27 6.37 4.48
C ASN A 56 -3.51 5.26 5.21
N LEU A 57 -3.87 4.01 4.98
CA LEU A 57 -3.22 2.84 5.57
C LEU A 57 -1.84 2.58 4.96
N ALA A 58 -1.70 2.70 3.64
CA ALA A 58 -0.41 2.57 2.97
C ALA A 58 0.58 3.65 3.43
N PHE A 59 0.12 4.90 3.58
CA PHE A 59 0.93 5.97 4.17
C PHE A 59 1.24 5.76 5.66
N ALA A 60 0.31 5.19 6.43
CA ALA A 60 0.59 4.82 7.82
C ALA A 60 1.71 3.79 7.89
N ALA A 61 1.66 2.76 7.04
CA ALA A 61 2.72 1.75 6.94
C ALA A 61 4.07 2.34 6.49
N GLY A 62 4.08 3.22 5.48
CA GLY A 62 5.29 3.92 5.06
C GLY A 62 5.94 4.73 6.18
N ARG A 63 5.15 5.36 7.06
CA ARG A 63 5.69 6.04 8.25
C ARG A 63 6.26 5.08 9.29
N GLU A 64 5.70 3.88 9.46
CA GLU A 64 6.24 2.87 10.37
C GLU A 64 7.56 2.25 9.85
N LEU A 65 7.86 2.37 8.55
CA LEU A 65 9.14 1.95 7.95
C LEU A 65 10.32 2.89 8.24
N ARG A 66 10.12 4.03 8.94
CA ARG A 66 11.18 4.99 9.29
C ARG A 66 12.47 4.36 9.85
N PRO A 67 12.43 3.34 10.74
CA PRO A 67 13.65 2.71 11.23
C PRO A 67 14.54 2.10 10.14
N TRP A 68 13.97 1.80 8.97
CA TRP A 68 14.63 1.18 7.81
C TRP A 68 14.75 2.15 6.62
N GLN A 69 14.65 3.47 6.83
CA GLN A 69 14.70 4.46 5.74
C GLN A 69 15.96 4.43 4.86
N ARG A 70 17.05 3.78 5.33
CA ARG A 70 18.29 3.61 4.57
C ARG A 70 18.25 2.41 3.62
N GLU A 71 17.29 1.51 3.78
CA GLU A 71 17.10 0.36 2.91
C GLU A 71 16.53 0.82 1.57
N ARG A 72 17.15 0.34 0.48
CA ARG A 72 16.74 0.72 -0.89
C ARG A 72 15.28 0.38 -1.18
N THR A 73 14.83 -0.78 -0.70
CA THR A 73 13.44 -1.25 -0.86
C THR A 73 12.44 -0.33 -0.14
N VAL A 74 12.82 0.20 1.02
CA VAL A 74 11.98 1.15 1.78
C VAL A 74 11.95 2.52 1.09
N GLN A 75 13.05 2.95 0.49
CA GLN A 75 13.09 4.17 -0.33
C GLN A 75 12.14 4.04 -1.52
N GLU A 76 12.18 2.90 -2.23
CA GLU A 76 11.28 2.63 -3.35
C GLU A 76 9.80 2.68 -2.93
N ILE A 77 9.43 2.06 -1.81
CA ILE A 77 8.06 2.14 -1.27
C ILE A 77 7.65 3.60 -1.03
N ASN A 78 8.52 4.40 -0.39
CA ASN A 78 8.21 5.81 -0.11
C ASN A 78 8.10 6.65 -1.39
N ASP A 79 8.96 6.41 -2.38
CA ASP A 79 8.92 7.09 -3.68
C ASP A 79 7.62 6.78 -4.42
N ARG A 80 7.20 5.51 -4.42
CA ARG A 80 5.93 5.08 -5.02
C ARG A 80 4.72 5.68 -4.30
N LEU A 81 4.74 5.70 -2.96
CA LEU A 81 3.70 6.37 -2.17
C LEU A 81 3.61 7.86 -2.49
N LEU A 82 4.74 8.55 -2.61
CA LEU A 82 4.77 9.96 -3.00
C LEU A 82 4.16 10.16 -4.41
N GLY A 83 4.48 9.27 -5.35
CA GLY A 83 3.89 9.28 -6.70
C GLY A 83 2.36 9.21 -6.70
N LEU A 84 1.76 8.47 -5.77
CA LEU A 84 0.30 8.40 -5.61
C LEU A 84 -0.33 9.74 -5.19
N MET A 85 0.39 10.58 -4.43
CA MET A 85 -0.09 11.93 -4.08
C MET A 85 -0.04 12.89 -5.26
N SER A 86 0.95 12.74 -6.16
CA SER A 86 1.10 13.61 -7.32
C SER A 86 0.16 13.26 -8.48
N ALA A 87 -0.40 12.05 -8.48
CA ALA A 87 -1.33 11.56 -9.49
C ALA A 87 -2.82 11.72 -9.09
N ALA A 88 -3.11 12.29 -7.92
CA ALA A 88 -4.45 12.47 -7.35
C ALA A 88 -5.10 13.80 -7.73
#